data_AF-A0AAE3JQB6-F1
#
_entry.id   AF-A0AAE3JQB6-F1
#
_cell.length_a   1.000
_cell.length_b   1.000
_cell.length_c   1.000
_cell.angle_alpha   90.00
_cell.angle_beta   90.00
_cell.angle_gamma   90.00
#
_symmetry.space_group_name_H-M   'P 1'
#
loop_
_entity.id
_entity.type
_entity.pdbx_description
1 polymer ?
#
loop_
_entity_poly.entity_id
_entity_poly.type
_entity_poly.pdbx_seq_one_letter_code
_entity_poly.pdbx_strand_id
1 'polypeptide(L)'
;MTEKEIQLILKNQKLPKDELDDFWDNFTFLFLVTSILGISIWVNYKNYLNENINAENILFLVFGILLFVYTIWSKKNEKKLKVIKTNLNTVQNIKAIKKLCESEKWKIIEQKNSFFEIYLYTFFKARTHKLIFICNENEVLFNLRNTGSYKGRMPFNFGIDTYKENKIRKKIKNYVQHRV
;
A
#
# COMPACT_ATOMS: atom_id res chain seq x y z
N MET A 1 -10.21 16.84 3.30
CA MET A 1 -11.27 15.87 2.98
C MET A 1 -12.58 16.34 3.58
N THR A 2 -13.67 16.31 2.82
CA THR A 2 -15.04 16.65 3.27
C THR A 2 -15.75 15.43 3.86
N GLU A 3 -16.83 15.62 4.62
CA GLU A 3 -17.61 14.49 5.17
C GLU A 3 -18.19 13.59 4.08
N LYS A 4 -18.61 14.17 2.94
CA LYS A 4 -19.10 13.41 1.77
C LYS A 4 -18.02 12.48 1.22
N GLU A 5 -16.78 12.95 1.16
CA GLU A 5 -15.64 12.12 0.72
C GLU A 5 -15.36 10.99 1.71
N ILE A 6 -15.40 11.27 3.02
CA ILE A 6 -15.23 10.23 4.05
C ILE A 6 -16.34 9.17 3.92
N GLN A 7 -17.60 9.56 3.75
CA GLN A 7 -18.71 8.64 3.53
C GLN A 7 -18.54 7.79 2.27
N LEU A 8 -18.08 8.39 1.16
CA LEU A 8 -17.78 7.66 -0.08
C LEU A 8 -16.65 6.64 0.14
N ILE A 9 -15.63 7.01 0.90
CA ILE A 9 -14.51 6.11 1.23
C ILE A 9 -14.97 4.96 2.12
N LEU A 10 -15.80 5.22 3.13
CA LEU A 10 -16.38 4.19 3.99
C LEU A 10 -17.25 3.22 3.18
N LYS A 11 -18.07 3.74 2.25
CA LYS A 11 -18.90 2.94 1.36
C LYS A 11 -18.08 2.07 0.40
N ASN A 12 -17.04 2.63 -0.20
CA ASN A 12 -16.26 1.96 -1.25
C ASN A 12 -15.05 1.18 -0.72
N GLN A 13 -14.71 1.35 0.57
CA GLN A 13 -13.50 0.84 1.23
C GLN A 13 -12.20 1.07 0.45
N LYS A 14 -12.15 2.20 -0.27
CA LYS A 14 -11.03 2.58 -1.13
C LYS A 14 -10.75 4.06 -0.99
N LEU A 15 -9.46 4.40 -0.96
CA LEU A 15 -9.03 5.79 -1.01
C LEU A 15 -9.32 6.42 -2.39
N PRO A 16 -9.58 7.73 -2.44
CA PRO A 16 -9.71 8.48 -3.68
C PRO A 16 -8.38 8.54 -4.43
N LYS A 17 -8.36 9.24 -5.56
CA LYS A 17 -7.08 9.56 -6.21
C LYS A 17 -6.33 10.61 -5.41
N ASP A 18 -5.02 10.45 -5.29
CA ASP A 18 -4.12 11.39 -4.62
C ASP A 18 -2.79 11.53 -5.39
N GLU A 19 -1.84 12.27 -4.84
CA GLU A 19 -0.54 12.57 -5.47
C GLU A 19 0.28 11.31 -5.77
N LEU A 20 0.01 10.20 -5.09
CA LEU A 20 0.71 8.94 -5.29
C LEU A 20 0.21 8.17 -6.53
N ASP A 21 -0.88 8.62 -7.14
CA ASP A 21 -1.44 8.02 -8.35
C ASP A 21 -0.95 8.69 -9.64
N ASP A 22 0.03 9.59 -9.56
CA ASP A 22 0.62 10.19 -10.75
C ASP A 22 1.14 9.08 -11.68
N PHE A 23 0.74 9.18 -12.94
CA PHE A 23 1.09 8.24 -13.97
C PHE A 23 2.61 8.14 -14.12
N TRP A 24 3.33 9.27 -14.11
CA TRP A 24 4.77 9.30 -14.35
C TRP A 24 5.58 8.62 -13.25
N ASP A 25 5.14 8.75 -12.00
CA ASP A 25 5.76 8.08 -10.84
C ASP A 25 5.55 6.55 -10.84
N ASN A 26 4.50 6.09 -11.53
CA ASN A 26 4.19 4.68 -11.72
C ASN A 26 4.72 4.11 -13.06
N PHE A 27 5.00 4.98 -14.03
CA PHE A 27 5.34 4.61 -15.40
C PHE A 27 6.65 3.82 -15.49
N THR A 28 7.71 4.27 -14.80
CA THR A 28 9.03 3.62 -14.87
C THR A 28 9.00 2.15 -14.47
N PHE A 29 8.20 1.81 -13.45
CA PHE A 29 8.10 0.43 -12.99
C PHE A 29 7.24 -0.42 -13.91
N LEU A 30 6.07 0.10 -14.33
CA LEU A 30 5.23 -0.61 -15.28
C LEU A 30 6.00 -0.88 -16.58
N PHE A 31 6.74 0.12 -17.07
CA PHE A 31 7.64 -0.01 -18.21
C PHE A 31 8.64 -1.15 -18.00
N LEU A 32 9.39 -1.16 -16.90
CA LEU A 32 10.37 -2.22 -16.61
C LEU A 32 9.75 -3.62 -16.61
N VAL A 33 8.59 -3.81 -15.96
CA VAL A 33 7.92 -5.12 -15.93
C VAL A 33 7.43 -5.52 -17.31
N THR A 34 6.87 -4.59 -18.09
CA THR A 34 6.46 -4.86 -19.47
C THR A 34 7.63 -5.16 -20.39
N SER A 35 8.79 -4.53 -20.20
CA SER A 35 10.00 -4.81 -20.94
C SER A 35 10.54 -6.21 -20.62
N ILE A 36 10.59 -6.60 -19.34
CA ILE A 36 10.99 -7.96 -18.93
C ILE A 36 10.06 -9.00 -19.56
N LEU A 37 8.74 -8.78 -19.49
CA LEU A 37 7.77 -9.69 -20.11
C LEU A 37 7.98 -9.78 -21.63
N GLY A 38 8.14 -8.64 -22.31
CA GLY A 38 8.40 -8.60 -23.76
C GLY A 38 9.67 -9.34 -24.16
N ILE A 39 10.77 -9.15 -23.41
CA ILE A 39 12.04 -9.88 -23.62
C ILE A 39 11.82 -11.38 -23.39
N SER A 40 11.12 -11.77 -22.32
CA SER A 40 10.86 -13.18 -22.02
C SER A 40 10.05 -13.88 -23.12
N ILE A 41 9.04 -13.20 -23.67
CA ILE A 41 8.23 -13.69 -24.80
C ILE A 41 9.11 -13.81 -26.05
N TRP A 42 9.90 -12.78 -26.36
CA TRP A 42 10.74 -12.76 -27.55
C TRP A 42 11.82 -13.86 -27.53
N VAL A 43 12.51 -14.04 -26.40
CA VAL A 43 13.51 -15.11 -26.22
C VAL A 43 12.87 -16.49 -26.40
N ASN A 44 11.69 -16.73 -25.80
CA ASN A 44 10.99 -18.00 -25.95
C ASN A 44 10.53 -18.24 -27.39
N TYR A 45 10.00 -17.21 -28.07
CA TYR A 45 9.60 -17.30 -29.47
C TYR A 45 10.77 -17.64 -30.39
N LYS A 46 11.92 -16.96 -30.21
CA LYS A 46 13.13 -17.23 -30.99
C LYS A 46 13.65 -18.66 -30.77
N ASN A 47 13.65 -19.14 -29.54
CA ASN A 47 14.13 -20.48 -29.22
C ASN A 47 13.15 -21.57 -29.66
N TYR A 48 11.84 -21.28 -29.68
CA TYR A 48 10.83 -22.14 -30.29
C TYR A 48 11.08 -22.32 -31.79
N LEU A 49 11.33 -21.23 -32.53
CA LEU A 49 11.63 -21.29 -33.97
C LEU A 49 12.91 -22.06 -34.30
N ASN A 50 13.88 -22.08 -33.39
CA ASN A 50 15.16 -22.79 -33.55
C ASN A 50 15.14 -24.20 -32.94
N GLU A 51 13.97 -24.71 -32.51
CA GLU A 51 13.81 -26.01 -31.84
C GLU A 51 14.68 -26.21 -30.58
N ASN A 52 15.13 -25.11 -29.97
CA ASN A 52 16.07 -25.08 -28.84
C ASN A 52 15.37 -24.63 -27.53
N ILE A 53 14.18 -25.15 -27.27
CA ILE A 53 13.45 -24.83 -26.05
C ILE A 53 14.09 -25.55 -24.87
N ASN A 54 14.61 -24.77 -23.92
CA ASN A 54 15.13 -25.25 -22.65
C ASN A 54 14.17 -24.84 -21.51
N ALA A 55 14.13 -25.63 -20.44
CA ALA A 55 13.36 -25.38 -19.24
C ALA A 55 13.64 -23.99 -18.63
N GLU A 56 14.89 -23.51 -18.70
CA GLU A 56 15.27 -22.17 -18.24
C GLU A 56 14.49 -21.04 -18.94
N ASN A 57 14.27 -21.17 -20.25
CA ASN A 57 13.53 -20.18 -21.02
C ASN A 57 12.06 -20.16 -20.62
N ILE A 58 11.47 -21.35 -20.43
CA ILE A 58 10.09 -21.51 -19.96
C ILE A 58 9.94 -20.91 -18.57
N LEU A 59 10.86 -21.22 -17.65
CA LEU A 59 10.88 -20.63 -16.31
C LEU A 59 10.96 -19.10 -16.36
N PHE A 60 11.83 -18.55 -17.20
CA PHE A 60 11.95 -17.10 -17.37
C PHE A 60 10.64 -16.45 -17.85
N LEU A 61 9.93 -17.08 -18.79
CA LEU A 61 8.60 -16.63 -19.23
C LEU A 61 7.57 -16.69 -18.09
N VAL A 62 7.51 -17.81 -17.36
CA VAL A 62 6.60 -17.97 -16.23
C VAL A 62 6.87 -16.90 -15.17
N PHE A 63 8.13 -16.63 -14.82
CA PHE A 63 8.49 -15.55 -13.90
C PHE A 63 8.09 -14.17 -14.42
N GLY A 64 8.28 -13.89 -15.72
CA GLY A 64 7.84 -12.65 -16.36
C GLY A 64 6.33 -12.45 -16.24
N ILE A 65 5.54 -13.50 -16.51
CA ILE A 65 4.07 -13.48 -16.40
C ILE A 65 3.64 -13.27 -14.94
N LEU A 66 4.22 -14.03 -14.00
CA LEU A 66 3.92 -13.91 -12.57
C LEU A 66 4.22 -12.50 -12.05
N LEU A 67 5.34 -11.91 -12.44
CA LEU A 67 5.72 -10.55 -12.07
C LEU A 67 4.71 -9.52 -12.60
N PHE A 68 4.27 -9.67 -13.86
CA PHE A 68 3.27 -8.81 -14.46
C PHE A 68 1.91 -8.90 -13.77
N VAL A 69 1.42 -10.12 -13.53
CA VAL A 69 0.15 -10.37 -12.81
C VAL A 69 0.22 -9.81 -11.39
N TYR A 70 1.32 -10.09 -10.67
CA TYR A 70 1.53 -9.55 -9.32
C TYR A 70 1.54 -8.03 -9.30
N THR A 71 2.17 -7.39 -10.30
CA THR A 71 2.19 -5.93 -10.43
C THR A 71 0.79 -5.34 -10.58
N ILE A 72 -0.02 -5.86 -11.49
CA ILE A 72 -1.41 -5.41 -11.69
C ILE A 72 -2.23 -5.64 -10.42
N TRP A 73 -2.11 -6.82 -9.83
CA TRP A 73 -2.83 -7.17 -8.60
C TRP A 73 -2.46 -6.24 -7.45
N SER A 74 -1.17 -6.00 -7.23
CA SER A 74 -0.67 -5.08 -6.20
C SER A 74 -1.23 -3.68 -6.40
N LYS A 75 -1.15 -3.14 -7.63
CA LYS A 75 -1.67 -1.80 -7.94
C LYS A 75 -3.18 -1.69 -7.72
N LYS A 76 -3.96 -2.70 -8.09
CA LYS A 76 -5.41 -2.74 -7.86
C LYS A 76 -5.79 -2.78 -6.38
N ASN A 77 -4.94 -3.37 -5.54
CA ASN A 77 -5.20 -3.54 -4.10
C ASN A 77 -4.57 -2.44 -3.23
N GLU A 78 -3.64 -1.65 -3.76
CA GLU A 78 -2.89 -0.60 -3.05
C GLU A 78 -3.80 0.37 -2.26
N LYS A 79 -4.97 0.70 -2.82
CA LYS A 79 -5.92 1.67 -2.25
C LYS A 79 -6.94 1.07 -1.30
N LYS A 80 -7.00 -0.26 -1.17
CA LYS A 80 -7.97 -0.91 -0.32
C LYS A 80 -7.69 -0.54 1.14
N LEU A 81 -8.75 -0.13 1.82
CA LEU A 81 -8.70 0.08 3.25
C LEU A 81 -8.73 -1.26 3.97
N LYS A 82 -7.98 -1.33 5.06
CA LYS A 82 -7.98 -2.47 5.98
C LYS A 82 -8.77 -2.08 7.21
N VAL A 83 -9.65 -2.97 7.63
CA VAL A 83 -10.58 -2.70 8.73
C VAL A 83 -10.11 -3.40 10.00
N ILE A 84 -10.11 -2.65 11.09
CA ILE A 84 -9.92 -3.17 12.44
C ILE A 84 -11.21 -2.88 13.20
N LYS A 85 -11.97 -3.92 13.52
CA LYS A 85 -13.16 -3.79 14.35
C LYS A 85 -12.76 -3.39 15.76
N THR A 86 -13.50 -2.43 16.29
CA THR A 86 -13.35 -1.87 17.63
C THR A 86 -14.73 -1.88 18.30
N ASN A 87 -14.80 -1.80 19.63
CA ASN A 87 -16.07 -1.63 20.35
C ASN A 87 -16.21 -0.19 20.85
N LEU A 88 -15.61 0.76 20.13
CA LEU A 88 -15.46 2.14 20.53
C LEU A 88 -16.24 3.05 19.60
N ASN A 89 -16.77 4.14 20.14
CA ASN A 89 -17.35 5.19 19.32
C ASN A 89 -16.25 5.99 18.58
N THR A 90 -16.66 6.80 17.60
CA THR A 90 -15.74 7.57 16.75
C THR A 90 -14.80 8.47 17.57
N VAL A 91 -15.28 9.11 18.64
CA VAL A 91 -14.49 10.01 19.49
C VAL A 91 -13.42 9.23 20.26
N GLN A 92 -13.75 8.05 20.79
CA GLN A 92 -12.82 7.16 21.46
C GLN A 92 -11.77 6.62 20.50
N ASN A 93 -12.16 6.21 19.28
CA ASN A 93 -11.23 5.78 18.24
C ASN A 93 -10.25 6.91 17.87
N ILE A 94 -10.74 8.15 17.72
CA ILE A 94 -9.92 9.34 17.49
C ILE A 94 -8.87 9.51 18.61
N LYS A 95 -9.28 9.41 19.88
CA LYS A 95 -8.36 9.51 21.03
C LYS A 95 -7.31 8.39 21.02
N ALA A 96 -7.72 7.15 20.75
CA ALA A 96 -6.83 6.00 20.70
C ALA A 96 -5.76 6.15 19.60
N ILE A 97 -6.17 6.59 18.40
CA ILE A 97 -5.24 6.81 17.27
C ILE A 97 -4.29 7.97 17.54
N LYS A 98 -4.76 9.08 18.13
CA LYS A 98 -3.86 10.18 18.55
C LYS A 98 -2.78 9.70 19.51
N LYS A 99 -3.18 8.96 20.55
CA LYS A 99 -2.26 8.41 21.55
C LYS A 99 -1.27 7.42 20.95
N LEU A 100 -1.72 6.60 20.00
CA LEU A 100 -0.84 5.72 19.22
C LEU A 100 0.21 6.55 18.46
N CYS A 101 -0.21 7.56 17.71
CA CYS A 101 0.69 8.42 16.94
C CYS A 101 1.73 9.11 17.83
N GLU A 102 1.31 9.65 18.98
CA GLU A 102 2.21 10.28 19.97
C GLU A 102 3.23 9.28 20.50
N SER A 103 2.78 8.09 20.93
CA SER A 103 3.67 7.05 21.49
C SER A 103 4.71 6.54 20.49
N GLU A 104 4.32 6.50 19.21
CA GLU A 104 5.17 6.05 18.11
C GLU A 104 5.98 7.19 17.48
N LYS A 105 5.81 8.42 17.97
CA LYS A 105 6.39 9.65 17.42
C LYS A 105 6.06 9.83 15.94
N TRP A 106 4.88 9.38 15.51
CA TRP A 106 4.37 9.57 14.17
C TRP A 106 3.84 10.99 14.00
N LYS A 107 4.42 11.73 13.05
CA LYS A 107 4.00 13.11 12.77
C LYS A 107 2.70 13.09 11.97
N ILE A 108 1.63 13.59 12.58
CA ILE A 108 0.36 13.85 11.89
C ILE A 108 0.56 15.09 11.01
N ILE A 109 0.23 14.96 9.73
CA ILE A 109 0.40 16.00 8.71
C ILE A 109 -0.91 16.73 8.52
N GLU A 110 -1.99 15.96 8.47
CA GLU A 110 -3.34 16.47 8.34
C GLU A 110 -4.24 15.70 9.30
N GLN A 111 -5.06 16.45 10.04
CA GLN A 111 -6.18 15.90 10.80
C GLN A 111 -7.43 16.69 10.39
N LYS A 112 -8.42 15.98 9.84
CA LYS A 112 -9.74 16.55 9.53
C LYS A 112 -10.82 15.60 10.03
N ASN A 113 -11.59 16.01 11.02
CA ASN A 113 -12.62 15.20 11.67
C ASN A 113 -12.03 13.85 12.15
N SER A 114 -12.47 12.75 11.55
CA SER A 114 -12.03 11.38 11.85
C SER A 114 -10.92 10.85 10.94
N PHE A 115 -10.43 11.68 10.02
CA PHE A 115 -9.36 11.36 9.09
C PHE A 115 -8.01 11.86 9.61
N PHE A 116 -6.99 11.00 9.50
CA PHE A 116 -5.59 11.30 9.81
C PHE A 116 -4.69 10.89 8.66
N GLU A 117 -3.81 11.80 8.26
CA GLU A 117 -2.73 11.53 7.31
C GLU A 117 -1.36 11.67 8.00
N ILE A 118 -0.52 10.67 7.79
CA ILE A 118 0.78 10.51 8.45
C ILE A 118 1.81 10.06 7.41
N TYR A 119 3.01 10.66 7.42
CA TYR A 119 4.19 10.06 6.76
C TYR A 119 5.05 9.33 7.78
N LEU A 120 5.43 8.10 7.45
CA LEU A 120 6.46 7.35 8.15
C LEU A 120 7.82 7.63 7.52
N TYR A 121 8.81 7.88 8.36
CA TYR A 121 10.16 8.27 7.94
C TYR A 121 11.19 7.19 8.25
N THR A 122 12.24 7.11 7.44
CA THR A 122 13.47 6.39 7.82
C THR A 122 14.21 7.15 8.92
N PHE A 123 15.23 6.51 9.49
CA PHE A 123 16.22 7.18 10.34
C PHE A 123 16.85 8.41 9.66
N PHE A 124 17.05 8.37 8.35
CA PHE A 124 17.56 9.48 7.54
C PHE A 124 16.50 10.53 7.16
N LYS A 125 15.33 10.55 7.81
CA LYS A 125 14.22 11.48 7.53
C LYS A 125 13.67 11.42 6.10
N ALA A 126 13.92 10.34 5.37
CA ALA A 126 13.30 10.11 4.07
C ALA A 126 11.87 9.58 4.25
N ARG A 127 10.91 10.07 3.47
CA ARG A 127 9.53 9.55 3.48
C ARG A 127 9.53 8.13 2.93
N THR A 128 8.91 7.21 3.65
CA THR A 128 8.82 5.81 3.25
C THR A 128 7.40 5.38 2.96
N HIS A 129 6.46 5.77 3.81
CA HIS A 129 5.07 5.33 3.69
C HIS A 129 4.13 6.47 4.06
N LYS A 130 3.02 6.53 3.35
CA LYS A 130 1.83 7.29 3.69
C LYS A 130 0.92 6.34 4.47
N LEU A 131 0.56 6.71 5.67
CA LEU A 131 -0.35 5.98 6.54
C LEU A 131 -1.58 6.86 6.74
N ILE A 132 -2.73 6.30 6.38
CA ILE A 132 -4.02 6.96 6.53
C ILE A 132 -4.83 6.19 7.57
N PHE A 133 -5.47 6.93 8.49
CA PHE A 133 -6.49 6.40 9.39
C PHE A 133 -7.82 7.09 9.16
N ILE A 134 -8.89 6.31 9.20
CA ILE A 134 -10.27 6.79 9.23
C ILE A 134 -10.94 6.14 10.42
N CYS A 135 -11.25 6.95 11.43
CA CYS A 135 -11.97 6.49 12.61
C CYS A 135 -13.48 6.51 12.31
N ASN A 136 -14.16 5.40 12.57
CA ASN A 136 -15.60 5.29 12.43
C ASN A 136 -16.18 4.67 13.72
N GLU A 137 -17.49 4.52 13.80
CA GLU A 137 -18.11 3.76 14.89
C GLU A 137 -17.72 2.29 14.79
N ASN A 138 -17.25 1.72 15.90
CA ASN A 138 -16.90 0.31 16.03
C ASN A 138 -15.83 -0.19 15.04
N GLU A 139 -15.10 0.71 14.40
CA GLU A 139 -13.98 0.33 13.54
C GLU A 139 -12.99 1.48 13.30
N VAL A 140 -11.75 1.09 13.02
CA VAL A 140 -10.73 1.95 12.45
C VAL A 140 -10.33 1.35 11.11
N LEU A 141 -10.50 2.13 10.05
CA LEU A 141 -9.97 1.81 8.74
C LEU A 141 -8.60 2.42 8.60
N PHE A 142 -7.69 1.69 7.97
CA PHE A 142 -6.36 2.19 7.72
C PHE A 142 -5.81 1.71 6.39
N ASN A 143 -4.86 2.45 5.84
CA ASN A 143 -4.16 2.09 4.63
C ASN A 143 -2.72 2.59 4.69
N LEU A 144 -1.80 1.71 4.31
CA LEU A 144 -0.37 1.97 4.30
C LEU A 144 0.11 1.86 2.85
N ARG A 145 0.61 2.96 2.30
CA ARG A 145 1.12 3.03 0.93
C ARG A 145 2.57 3.43 0.95
N ASN A 146 3.42 2.70 0.26
CA ASN A 146 4.80 3.12 0.05
C ASN A 146 4.82 4.43 -0.76
N THR A 147 5.48 5.47 -0.26
CA THR A 147 5.59 6.74 -0.99
C THR A 147 6.61 6.68 -2.12
N GLY A 148 7.43 5.61 -2.17
CA GLY A 148 8.61 5.55 -3.00
C GLY A 148 9.68 6.53 -2.53
N SER A 149 10.95 6.20 -2.74
CA SER A 149 11.99 7.22 -2.84
C SER A 149 12.22 7.53 -4.32
N TYR A 150 12.39 8.81 -4.65
CA TYR A 150 12.81 9.37 -5.96
C TYR A 150 12.82 8.37 -7.15
N LYS A 151 11.80 8.41 -8.03
CA LYS A 151 11.74 7.80 -9.39
C LYS A 151 11.26 6.34 -9.57
N GLY A 152 10.27 5.90 -8.79
CA GLY A 152 9.49 4.71 -9.15
C GLY A 152 8.90 4.00 -7.94
N ARG A 153 7.59 3.80 -7.94
CA ARG A 153 6.88 3.06 -6.89
C ARG A 153 7.11 1.56 -7.10
N MET A 154 8.26 1.06 -6.65
CA MET A 154 8.58 -0.37 -6.67
C MET A 154 7.59 -1.13 -5.76
N PRO A 155 6.95 -2.21 -6.23
CA PRO A 155 6.22 -3.14 -5.36
C PRO A 155 7.15 -4.10 -4.60
N PHE A 156 8.46 -3.81 -4.54
CA PHE A 156 9.48 -4.69 -3.95
C PHE A 156 9.76 -4.49 -2.46
N ASN A 157 8.89 -3.80 -1.73
CA ASN A 157 8.78 -4.07 -0.30
C ASN A 157 8.05 -5.41 -0.07
N PHE A 158 8.41 -6.44 -0.83
CA PHE A 158 7.81 -7.77 -0.76
C PHE A 158 8.00 -8.27 0.68
N GLY A 159 6.88 -8.42 1.39
CA GLY A 159 6.89 -8.74 2.81
C GLY A 159 7.15 -7.57 3.77
N ILE A 160 7.90 -6.52 3.40
CA ILE A 160 8.14 -5.35 4.28
C ILE A 160 6.85 -4.57 4.51
N ASP A 161 6.09 -4.31 3.45
CA ASP A 161 4.80 -3.59 3.56
C ASP A 161 3.80 -4.43 4.33
N THR A 162 3.77 -5.74 4.09
CA THR A 162 2.95 -6.70 4.84
C THR A 162 3.33 -6.78 6.31
N TYR A 163 4.63 -6.77 6.62
CA TYR A 163 5.15 -6.80 7.98
C TYR A 163 4.81 -5.51 8.74
N LYS A 164 5.06 -4.34 8.12
CA LYS A 164 4.68 -3.03 8.68
C LYS A 164 3.17 -2.94 8.87
N GLU A 165 2.46 -3.39 7.85
CA GLU A 165 1.08 -3.86 7.86
C GLU A 165 0.62 -4.43 9.19
N ASN A 166 1.09 -5.66 9.41
CA ASN A 166 0.74 -6.46 10.58
C ASN A 166 1.20 -5.80 11.88
N LYS A 167 2.34 -5.10 11.89
CA LYS A 167 2.84 -4.37 13.06
C LYS A 167 1.90 -3.23 13.43
N ILE A 168 1.47 -2.41 12.47
CA ILE A 168 0.51 -1.32 12.69
C ILE A 168 -0.82 -1.88 13.16
N ARG A 169 -1.32 -2.93 12.50
CA ARG A 169 -2.56 -3.61 12.89
C ARG A 169 -2.54 -4.07 14.34
N LYS A 170 -1.45 -4.73 14.77
CA LYS A 170 -1.26 -5.18 16.15
C LYS A 170 -1.23 -4.00 17.13
N LYS A 171 -0.53 -2.91 16.78
CA LYS A 171 -0.47 -1.71 17.62
C LYS A 171 -1.85 -1.08 17.81
N ILE A 172 -2.63 -0.92 16.73
CA ILE A 172 -3.98 -0.37 16.82
C ILE A 172 -4.86 -1.26 17.71
N LYS A 173 -4.84 -2.59 17.49
CA LYS A 173 -5.57 -3.53 18.34
C LYS A 173 -5.21 -3.35 19.82
N ASN A 174 -3.92 -3.28 20.16
CA ASN A 174 -3.48 -3.11 21.54
C ASN A 174 -3.97 -1.78 22.14
N TYR A 175 -3.93 -0.69 21.39
CA TYR A 175 -4.37 0.62 21.87
C TYR A 175 -5.89 0.73 22.02
N VAL A 176 -6.64 0.11 21.10
CA VAL A 176 -8.10 0.11 21.10
C VAL A 176 -8.67 -0.87 22.14
N GLN A 177 -8.06 -2.04 22.32
CA GLN A 177 -8.61 -3.11 23.18
C GLN A 177 -8.13 -3.04 24.63
N HIS A 178 -6.96 -2.47 24.91
CA HIS A 178 -6.35 -2.55 26.26
C HIS A 178 -6.04 -1.20 26.91
N ARG A 179 -6.29 -0.05 26.24
CA ARG A 179 -5.82 1.27 26.70
C ARG A 179 -6.83 2.42 26.58
N VAL A 180 -8.12 2.09 26.37
CA VAL A 180 -9.25 3.03 26.41
C VAL A 180 -10.04 2.83 27.69
#